data_AF-A0AAV9S018-F1
#
_entry.id   AF-A0AAV9S018-F1
#
_cell.length_a   1.000
_cell.length_b   1.000
_cell.length_c   1.000
_cell.angle_alpha   90.00
_cell.angle_beta   90.00
_cell.angle_gamma   90.00
#
_symmetry.space_group_name_H-M   'P 1'
#
loop_
_entity.id
_entity.type
_entity.pdbx_description
1 polymer ?
#
loop_
_entity_poly.entity_id
_entity_poly.type
_entity_poly.pdbx_seq_one_letter_code
_entity_poly.pdbx_strand_id
1 'polypeptide(L)'
;MLKQSSQAQKHLSKEDNSGSDAGSEVSLEPETDRFGFILTNGSTAGSVGPSPEVVRQREAKWINIMGQWDLILSKKSSKVKLQCQKGIPASLRAKCWPLLCGATDRMAQNKKLYEFLDSQPGLQSWVDIIERDLDRQFPFHEMFLSKDGHG
;
A
#
# COMPACT_ATOMS: atom_id res chain seq x y z
N MET A 1 49.24 -37.78 -41.09
CA MET A 1 50.14 -36.98 -41.97
C MET A 1 49.29 -35.88 -42.58
N LEU A 2 49.58 -34.58 -42.60
CA LEU A 2 50.67 -33.72 -42.13
C LEU A 2 50.17 -32.26 -42.30
N LYS A 3 50.40 -31.41 -41.27
CA LYS A 3 50.75 -29.96 -41.25
C LYS A 3 50.02 -28.95 -42.18
N GLN A 4 49.34 -27.93 -41.63
CA GLN A 4 49.83 -26.59 -41.18
C GLN A 4 50.42 -25.69 -42.29
N SER A 5 49.87 -24.46 -42.50
CA SER A 5 50.33 -23.20 -41.87
C SER A 5 49.81 -21.91 -42.56
N SER A 6 49.49 -20.89 -41.73
CA SER A 6 49.62 -19.41 -41.86
C SER A 6 48.93 -18.65 -43.03
N GLN A 7 48.46 -17.40 -42.91
CA GLN A 7 48.93 -16.28 -42.06
C GLN A 7 47.84 -15.20 -41.88
N ALA A 8 47.99 -14.41 -40.82
CA ALA A 8 47.14 -13.31 -40.38
C ALA A 8 47.45 -11.97 -41.08
N GLN A 9 46.47 -11.08 -41.20
CA GLN A 9 46.68 -9.62 -41.10
C GLN A 9 45.53 -8.94 -40.36
N LYS A 10 45.91 -8.21 -39.30
CA LYS A 10 45.12 -7.24 -38.54
C LYS A 10 44.86 -6.00 -39.39
N HIS A 11 43.65 -5.43 -39.30
CA HIS A 11 43.50 -3.98 -39.29
C HIS A 11 42.45 -3.57 -38.25
N LEU A 12 42.84 -2.60 -37.44
CA LEU A 12 42.19 -2.13 -36.23
C LEU A 12 41.46 -0.81 -36.53
N SER A 13 40.45 -0.49 -35.69
CA SER A 13 39.85 0.83 -35.41
C SER A 13 38.80 1.33 -36.43
N LYS A 14 37.65 1.90 -36.06
CA LYS A 14 37.16 2.50 -34.80
C LYS A 14 35.65 2.26 -34.67
N GLU A 15 35.19 1.91 -33.47
CA GLU A 15 33.81 2.15 -33.04
C GLU A 15 33.75 3.57 -32.50
N ASP A 16 32.79 4.37 -32.96
CA ASP A 16 32.29 5.54 -32.24
C ASP A 16 30.84 5.81 -32.68
N ASN A 17 29.93 5.53 -31.74
CA ASN A 17 28.86 6.41 -31.29
C ASN A 17 27.66 6.77 -32.20
N SER A 18 26.49 6.65 -31.55
CA SER A 18 25.32 7.53 -31.63
C SER A 18 24.20 7.14 -32.59
N GLY A 19 23.04 6.84 -32.00
CA GLY A 19 21.77 6.70 -32.70
C GLY A 19 20.69 6.02 -31.87
N SER A 20 20.56 6.36 -30.59
CA SER A 20 19.41 5.97 -29.76
C SER A 20 18.26 6.94 -30.02
N ASP A 21 17.21 6.46 -30.68
CA ASP A 21 15.87 7.03 -30.54
C ASP A 21 14.83 5.91 -30.69
N ALA A 22 14.82 5.00 -29.72
CA ALA A 22 13.61 4.26 -29.41
C ALA A 22 12.85 5.11 -28.40
N GLY A 23 11.90 5.89 -28.90
CA GLY A 23 10.97 6.64 -28.07
C GLY A 23 10.37 5.71 -27.03
N SER A 24 10.83 5.85 -25.79
CA SER A 24 10.14 5.29 -24.65
C SER A 24 8.82 6.05 -24.57
N GLU A 25 7.76 5.45 -25.10
CA GLU A 25 6.39 5.80 -24.77
C GLU A 25 6.24 5.52 -23.27
N VAL A 26 6.67 6.49 -22.46
CA VAL A 26 6.45 6.48 -21.01
C VAL A 26 4.94 6.57 -20.85
N SER A 27 4.31 5.44 -20.54
CA SER A 27 2.96 5.44 -19.96
C SER A 27 3.04 6.39 -18.76
N LEU A 28 2.47 7.59 -18.91
CA LEU A 28 2.39 8.57 -17.83
C LEU A 28 1.33 8.06 -16.87
N GLU A 29 1.70 7.06 -16.06
CA GLU A 29 0.87 6.68 -14.93
C GLU A 29 0.68 7.93 -14.05
N PRO A 30 -0.55 8.28 -13.70
CA PRO A 30 -0.82 9.47 -12.91
C PRO A 30 -0.06 9.39 -11.58
N GLU A 31 0.68 10.44 -11.23
CA GLU A 31 1.42 10.50 -9.97
C GLU A 31 0.44 10.47 -8.79
N THR A 32 0.67 9.58 -7.82
CA THR A 32 -0.16 9.43 -6.63
C THR A 32 0.55 9.86 -5.35
N ASP A 33 -0.23 10.26 -4.35
CA ASP A 33 0.29 10.50 -3.01
C ASP A 33 0.58 9.17 -2.28
N ARG A 34 1.09 9.28 -1.04
CA ARG A 34 1.41 8.13 -0.18
C ARG A 34 0.21 7.24 0.20
N PHE A 35 -1.00 7.64 -0.15
CA PHE A 35 -2.24 6.91 0.09
C PHE A 35 -2.90 6.45 -1.22
N GLY A 36 -2.31 6.73 -2.38
CA GLY A 36 -2.82 6.31 -3.69
C GLY A 36 -3.74 7.32 -4.37
N PHE A 37 -3.86 8.56 -3.88
CA PHE A 37 -4.66 9.60 -4.51
C PHE A 37 -3.90 10.35 -5.60
N ILE A 38 -4.51 10.51 -6.77
CA ILE A 38 -3.94 11.18 -7.95
C ILE A 38 -3.74 12.66 -7.68
N LEU A 39 -2.52 13.12 -7.93
CA LEU A 39 -2.14 14.52 -7.79
C LEU A 39 -2.58 15.30 -9.02
N THR A 40 -3.64 16.10 -8.86
CA THR A 40 -3.92 17.15 -9.83
C THR A 40 -2.89 18.26 -9.58
N ASN A 41 -2.05 18.56 -10.57
CA ASN A 41 -1.20 19.76 -10.62
C ASN A 41 0.17 19.69 -9.90
N GLY A 42 0.72 18.50 -9.64
CA GLY A 42 2.07 18.38 -9.05
C GLY A 42 2.20 19.00 -7.65
N SER A 43 1.07 19.24 -6.97
CA SER A 43 1.07 19.62 -5.56
C SER A 43 1.52 18.42 -4.74
N THR A 44 2.82 18.28 -4.57
CA THR A 44 3.37 17.47 -3.48
C THR A 44 2.83 18.09 -2.20
N ALA A 45 1.77 17.52 -1.63
CA ALA A 45 1.39 17.83 -0.25
C ALA A 45 2.58 17.36 0.61
N GLY A 46 3.55 18.27 0.77
CA GLY A 46 4.84 18.07 1.40
C GLY A 46 4.70 17.88 2.90
N SER A 47 3.99 16.84 3.32
CA SER A 47 4.15 16.31 4.65
C SER A 47 5.43 15.50 4.64
N VAL A 48 6.56 16.16 4.88
CA VAL A 48 7.76 15.47 5.35
C VAL A 48 7.34 14.79 6.65
N GLY A 49 7.03 13.50 6.55
CA GLY A 49 6.63 12.69 7.68
C GLY A 49 7.74 12.65 8.75
N PRO A 50 7.47 12.05 9.91
CA PRO A 50 8.53 11.79 10.88
C PRO A 50 9.67 11.01 10.21
N SER A 51 10.91 11.26 10.65
CA SER A 51 12.08 10.56 10.12
C SER A 51 11.89 9.04 10.21
N PRO A 52 12.53 8.24 9.32
CA PRO A 52 12.44 6.78 9.36
C PRO A 52 12.77 6.19 10.73
N GLU A 53 13.71 6.80 11.46
CA GLU A 53 14.06 6.37 12.81
C GLU A 53 12.90 6.56 13.80
N VAL A 54 12.22 7.72 13.77
CA VAL A 54 11.05 7.97 14.61
C VAL A 54 9.90 7.02 14.26
N VAL A 55 9.72 6.68 12.98
CA VAL A 55 8.74 5.67 12.56
C VAL A 55 9.07 4.31 13.19
N ARG A 56 10.31 3.84 13.08
CA ARG A 56 10.74 2.56 13.69
C ARG A 56 10.56 2.54 15.21
N GLN A 57 10.88 3.65 15.89
CA GLN A 57 10.66 3.76 17.34
C GLN A 57 9.17 3.65 17.70
N ARG A 58 8.29 4.29 16.92
CA ARG A 58 6.84 4.18 17.10
C ARG A 58 6.33 2.77 16.80
N GLU A 59 6.85 2.12 15.76
CA GLU A 59 6.51 0.73 15.45
C GLU A 59 6.90 -0.21 16.60
N ALA A 60 8.13 -0.13 17.09
CA ALA A 60 8.59 -0.93 18.23
C ALA A 60 7.71 -0.72 19.47
N LYS A 61 7.30 0.54 19.73
CA LYS A 61 6.38 0.87 20.82
C LYS A 61 5.02 0.18 20.65
N TRP A 62 4.45 0.24 19.45
CA TRP A 62 3.16 -0.37 19.15
C TRP A 62 3.22 -1.90 19.17
N ILE A 63 4.30 -2.51 18.69
CA ILE A 63 4.53 -3.95 18.78
C ILE A 63 4.53 -4.39 20.25
N ASN A 64 5.24 -3.65 21.12
CA ASN A 64 5.23 -3.95 22.56
C ASN A 64 3.83 -3.80 23.18
N ILE A 65 3.07 -2.77 22.77
CA ILE A 65 1.69 -2.56 23.25
C ILE A 65 0.79 -3.73 22.84
N MET A 66 0.84 -4.14 21.58
CA MET A 66 0.04 -5.26 21.09
C MET A 66 0.43 -6.58 21.73
N GLY A 67 1.73 -6.82 21.96
CA GLY A 67 2.21 -8.04 22.61
C GLY A 67 1.79 -8.20 24.08
N GLN A 68 1.33 -7.12 24.71
CA GLN A 68 0.82 -7.11 26.09
C GLN A 68 -0.54 -6.44 26.18
N TRP A 69 -1.38 -6.63 25.15
CA TRP A 69 -2.62 -5.90 24.96
C TRP A 69 -3.54 -5.93 26.19
N ASP A 70 -3.87 -7.11 26.70
CA ASP A 70 -4.80 -7.28 27.83
C ASP A 70 -4.29 -6.60 29.12
N LEU A 71 -2.99 -6.71 29.38
CA LEU A 71 -2.34 -6.10 30.54
C LEU A 71 -2.30 -4.57 30.42
N ILE A 72 -2.06 -4.04 29.22
CA ILE A 72 -1.93 -2.60 28.98
C ILE A 72 -3.29 -1.95 28.93
N LEU A 73 -4.29 -2.59 28.34
CA LEU A 73 -5.65 -2.04 28.29
C LEU A 73 -6.25 -1.94 29.70
N SER A 74 -6.05 -2.98 30.53
CA SER A 74 -6.54 -3.00 31.92
C SER A 74 -5.83 -2.01 32.84
N LYS A 75 -4.51 -1.82 32.70
CA LYS A 75 -3.71 -1.01 33.66
C LYS A 75 -3.28 0.37 33.15
N LYS A 76 -3.31 0.60 31.84
CA LYS A 76 -2.62 1.73 31.17
C LYS A 76 -3.41 2.29 29.98
N SER A 77 -4.74 2.26 30.01
CA SER A 77 -5.62 2.78 28.94
C SER A 77 -5.28 4.22 28.51
N SER A 78 -4.97 5.11 29.46
CA SER A 78 -4.56 6.50 29.16
C SER A 78 -3.26 6.57 28.33
N LYS A 79 -2.33 5.62 28.51
CA LYS A 79 -1.09 5.58 27.71
C LYS A 79 -1.36 5.12 26.27
N VAL A 80 -2.30 4.19 26.09
CA VAL A 80 -2.74 3.77 24.75
C VAL A 80 -3.38 4.94 24.02
N LYS A 81 -4.27 5.69 24.68
CA LYS A 81 -4.89 6.91 24.12
C LYS A 81 -3.84 7.91 23.63
N LEU A 82 -2.79 8.15 24.43
CA LEU A 82 -1.70 9.04 24.03
C LEU A 82 -0.92 8.53 22.81
N GLN A 83 -0.72 7.21 22.69
CA GLN A 83 -0.11 6.64 21.47
C GLN A 83 -1.02 6.77 20.26
N CYS A 84 -2.34 6.61 20.42
CA CYS A 84 -3.29 6.86 19.33
C CYS A 84 -3.22 8.30 18.84
N GLN A 85 -3.13 9.28 19.75
CA GLN A 85 -2.98 10.70 19.41
C GLN A 85 -1.68 11.00 18.66
N LYS A 86 -0.59 10.26 18.93
CA LYS A 86 0.67 10.36 18.17
C LYS A 86 0.59 9.71 16.78
N GLY A 87 -0.50 8.97 16.51
CA GLY A 87 -0.73 8.25 15.27
C GLY A 87 -0.17 6.83 15.30
N ILE A 88 -0.93 5.92 14.70
CA ILE A 88 -0.52 4.53 14.49
C ILE A 88 0.29 4.44 13.20
N PRO A 89 1.51 3.86 13.23
CA PRO A 89 2.31 3.62 12.03
C PRO A 89 1.50 2.86 10.97
N ALA A 90 1.63 3.27 9.70
CA ALA A 90 0.83 2.70 8.60
C ALA A 90 0.97 1.17 8.51
N SER A 91 2.20 0.67 8.64
CA SER A 91 2.58 -0.75 8.69
C SER A 91 1.82 -1.58 9.75
N LEU A 92 1.34 -0.94 10.82
CA LEU A 92 0.69 -1.61 11.94
C LEU A 92 -0.83 -1.41 11.97
N ARG A 93 -1.40 -0.51 11.15
CA ARG A 93 -2.83 -0.18 11.18
C ARG A 93 -3.72 -1.40 10.97
N ALA A 94 -3.35 -2.29 10.04
CA ALA A 94 -4.09 -3.52 9.74
C ALA A 94 -4.27 -4.42 10.97
N LYS A 95 -3.35 -4.37 11.95
CA LYS A 95 -3.44 -5.15 13.20
C LYS A 95 -3.99 -4.30 14.36
N CYS A 96 -3.51 -3.06 14.49
CA CYS A 96 -3.87 -2.20 15.61
C CYS A 96 -5.33 -1.74 15.56
N TRP A 97 -5.87 -1.36 14.40
CA TRP A 97 -7.25 -0.85 14.32
C TRP A 97 -8.28 -1.90 14.71
N PRO A 98 -8.26 -3.14 14.17
CA PRO A 98 -9.19 -4.18 14.61
C PRO A 98 -9.05 -4.51 16.10
N LEU A 99 -7.83 -4.47 16.63
CA LEU A 99 -7.57 -4.69 18.05
C LEU A 99 -8.17 -3.58 18.93
N LEU A 100 -8.01 -2.32 18.53
CA LEU A 100 -8.51 -1.15 19.26
C LEU A 100 -10.04 -1.08 19.32
N CYS A 101 -10.72 -1.43 18.23
CA CYS A 101 -12.18 -1.42 18.18
C CYS A 101 -12.83 -2.75 18.62
N GLY A 102 -12.04 -3.74 19.05
CA GLY A 102 -12.52 -5.06 19.44
C GLY A 102 -13.01 -5.94 18.28
N ALA A 103 -12.75 -5.54 17.04
CA ALA A 103 -13.10 -6.34 15.86
C ALA A 103 -12.30 -7.65 15.81
N THR A 104 -11.06 -7.70 16.33
CA THR A 104 -10.28 -8.94 16.41
C THR A 104 -11.02 -10.01 17.22
N ASP A 105 -11.50 -9.67 18.41
CA ASP A 105 -12.22 -10.61 19.29
C ASP A 105 -13.58 -10.98 18.70
N ARG A 106 -14.30 -9.98 18.14
CA ARG A 106 -15.59 -10.21 17.48
C ARG A 106 -15.46 -11.17 16.29
N MET A 107 -14.42 -11.00 15.47
CA MET A 107 -14.12 -11.91 14.35
C MET A 107 -13.78 -13.32 14.86
N ALA A 108 -12.99 -13.44 15.92
CA ALA A 108 -12.64 -14.74 16.51
C ALA A 108 -13.86 -15.49 17.07
N GLN A 109 -14.82 -14.77 17.65
CA GLN A 109 -16.06 -15.32 18.20
C GLN A 109 -17.09 -15.68 17.11
N ASN A 110 -17.03 -15.04 15.95
CA ASN A 110 -18.01 -15.17 14.87
C ASN A 110 -17.35 -15.71 13.59
N LYS A 111 -16.62 -16.82 13.71
CA LYS A 111 -15.98 -17.46 12.55
C LYS A 111 -17.01 -17.77 11.47
N LYS A 112 -16.69 -17.49 10.22
CA LYS A 112 -17.55 -17.70 9.04
C LYS A 112 -18.80 -16.82 8.94
N LEU A 113 -19.04 -15.92 9.91
CA LEU A 113 -20.25 -15.10 9.91
C LEU A 113 -20.24 -14.13 8.73
N TYR A 114 -19.09 -13.55 8.40
CA TYR A 114 -18.97 -12.64 7.27
C TYR A 114 -19.30 -13.36 5.96
N GLU A 115 -18.66 -14.51 5.70
CA GLU A 115 -18.86 -15.31 4.50
C GLU A 115 -20.31 -15.80 4.37
N PHE A 116 -20.95 -16.15 5.49
CA PHE A 116 -22.36 -16.53 5.50
C PHE A 116 -23.28 -15.36 5.15
N LEU A 117 -23.03 -14.16 5.69
CA LEU A 117 -23.83 -12.97 5.42
C LEU A 117 -23.63 -12.47 3.98
N ASP A 118 -22.39 -12.52 3.50
CA ASP A 118 -22.02 -12.14 2.13
C ASP A 118 -22.69 -13.05 1.08
N SER A 119 -22.91 -14.33 1.40
CA SER A 119 -23.65 -15.24 0.52
C SER A 119 -25.17 -15.04 0.53
N GLN A 120 -25.72 -14.21 1.42
CA GLN A 120 -27.16 -13.95 1.45
C GLN A 120 -27.54 -12.90 0.40
N PRO A 121 -28.75 -12.98 -0.18
CA PRO A 121 -29.23 -11.93 -1.08
C PRO A 121 -29.33 -10.60 -0.33
N GLY A 122 -28.72 -9.56 -0.89
CA GLY A 122 -28.90 -8.19 -0.43
C GLY A 122 -30.32 -7.69 -0.70
N LEU A 123 -30.81 -6.78 0.13
CA LEU A 123 -32.06 -6.08 -0.16
C LEU A 123 -31.83 -5.10 -1.31
N GLN A 124 -32.60 -5.22 -2.39
CA GLN A 124 -32.36 -4.45 -3.63
C GLN A 124 -32.24 -2.94 -3.40
N SER A 125 -33.07 -2.38 -2.50
CA SER A 125 -33.01 -0.95 -2.18
C SER A 125 -31.67 -0.51 -1.56
N TRP A 126 -30.99 -1.39 -0.83
CA TRP A 126 -29.66 -1.11 -0.27
C TRP A 126 -28.58 -1.29 -1.32
N VAL A 127 -28.71 -2.31 -2.17
CA VAL A 127 -27.79 -2.55 -3.31
C VAL A 127 -27.77 -1.33 -4.22
N ASP A 128 -28.94 -0.85 -4.65
CA ASP A 128 -29.07 0.32 -5.54
C ASP A 128 -28.47 1.60 -4.94
N ILE A 129 -28.54 1.75 -3.61
CA ILE A 129 -27.95 2.90 -2.89
C ILE A 129 -26.43 2.77 -2.87
N ILE A 130 -25.90 1.59 -2.52
CA ILE A 130 -24.46 1.33 -2.48
C ILE A 130 -23.85 1.54 -3.87
N GLU A 131 -24.42 0.95 -4.92
CA GLU A 131 -23.91 1.07 -6.29
C GLU A 131 -23.86 2.51 -6.78
N ARG A 132 -24.90 3.31 -6.49
CA ARG A 132 -24.91 4.74 -6.83
C ARG A 132 -23.81 5.52 -6.11
N ASP A 133 -23.43 5.07 -4.91
CA ASP A 133 -22.47 5.73 -4.04
C ASP A 133 -21.02 5.32 -4.33
N LEU A 134 -20.79 4.11 -4.88
CA LEU A 134 -19.47 3.57 -5.20
C LEU A 134 -18.69 4.48 -6.15
N ASP A 135 -19.30 4.86 -7.29
CA ASP A 135 -18.65 5.67 -8.35
C ASP A 135 -18.21 7.07 -7.88
N ARG A 136 -18.64 7.50 -6.69
CA ARG A 136 -18.33 8.84 -6.14
C ARG A 136 -17.57 8.85 -4.81
N GLN A 137 -17.17 7.70 -4.24
CA GLN A 137 -16.39 7.68 -2.98
C GLN A 137 -14.92 8.06 -3.20
N PHE A 138 -14.28 7.52 -4.25
CA PHE A 138 -12.84 7.67 -4.48
C PHE A 138 -12.47 7.83 -5.98
N PRO A 139 -13.07 8.81 -6.70
CA PRO A 139 -12.88 8.95 -8.15
C PRO A 139 -11.45 9.27 -8.60
N PHE A 140 -10.57 9.64 -7.65
CA PHE A 140 -9.18 10.02 -7.92
C PHE A 140 -8.19 9.16 -7.13
N HIS A 141 -8.52 7.91 -6.84
CA HIS A 141 -7.63 6.98 -6.13
C HIS A 141 -7.30 5.79 -7.03
N GLU A 142 -6.01 5.45 -7.16
CA GLU A 142 -5.50 4.44 -8.10
C GLU A 142 -6.23 3.09 -8.03
N MET A 143 -6.49 2.59 -6.82
CA MET A 143 -7.22 1.33 -6.60
C MET A 143 -8.67 1.35 -7.08
N PHE A 144 -9.32 2.52 -7.11
CA PHE A 144 -10.76 2.68 -7.38
C PHE A 144 -11.05 3.36 -8.74
N LEU A 145 -10.03 3.53 -9.60
CA LEU A 145 -10.20 4.18 -10.91
C LEU A 145 -10.99 3.35 -11.92
N SER A 146 -10.87 2.03 -11.82
CA SER A 146 -11.50 1.10 -12.76
C SER A 146 -12.63 0.36 -12.08
N LYS A 147 -13.73 0.14 -12.80
CA LYS A 147 -14.89 -0.60 -12.30
C LYS A 147 -14.56 -2.06 -11.96
N ASP A 148 -13.57 -2.63 -12.64
CA ASP A 148 -13.04 -3.97 -12.38
C ASP A 148 -11.71 -3.92 -11.60
N GLY A 149 -11.46 -2.83 -10.88
CA GLY A 149 -10.26 -2.61 -10.08
C GLY A 149 -10.17 -3.52 -8.86
N HIS A 150 -9.10 -3.35 -8.08
CA HIS A 150 -8.92 -4.07 -6.81
C HIS A 150 -9.66 -3.42 -5.63
N GLY A 151 -10.17 -2.20 -5.82
CA GLY A 151 -10.90 -1.42 -4.83
C GLY A 151 -12.42 -1.63 -4.89
#